data_AF-A0A2G4G2I2-F1
#
_entry.id   AF-A0A2G4G2I2-F1
#
_cell.length_a   1.000
_cell.length_b   1.000
_cell.length_c   1.000
_cell.angle_alpha   90.00
_cell.angle_beta   90.00
_cell.angle_gamma   90.00
#
_symmetry.space_group_name_H-M   'P 1'
#
loop_
_entity.id
_entity.type
_entity.pdbx_description
1 polymer ?
#
loop_
_entity_poly.entity_id
_entity_poly.type
_entity_poly.pdbx_seq_one_letter_code
_entity_poly.pdbx_strand_id
1 'polypeptide(L)' 'MQCPSCQHTDSRVLESRAADSGRSVRRRRECLNCEFR' A
#
# COMPACT_ATOMS: atom_id res chain seq x y z
N MET A 1 -1.82 7.45 2.61
CA MET A 1 -0.57 6.92 3.22
C MET A 1 0.53 7.61 2.48
N GLN A 2 1.35 8.39 3.18
CA GLN A 2 2.41 9.13 2.53
C GLN A 2 3.47 8.14 2.01
N CYS A 3 3.86 8.26 0.75
CA CYS A 3 4.88 7.42 0.15
C CYS A 3 6.21 7.64 0.89
N PRO A 4 6.89 6.59 1.37
CA PRO A 4 8.15 6.75 2.10
C PRO A 4 9.32 7.20 1.20
N SER A 5 9.20 7.04 -0.12
CA SER A 5 10.25 7.43 -1.08
C SER A 5 10.13 8.89 -1.51
N CYS A 6 8.95 9.32 -1.97
CA CYS A 6 8.76 10.66 -2.55
C CYS A 6 7.81 11.56 -1.75
N GLN A 7 7.30 11.10 -0.60
CA GLN A 7 6.39 11.83 0.28
C GLN A 7 5.04 12.22 -0.34
N HIS A 8 4.69 11.68 -1.51
CA HIS A 8 3.40 11.88 -2.15
C HIS A 8 2.27 11.12 -1.44
N THR A 9 1.07 11.67 -1.39
CA THR A 9 -0.05 11.13 -0.60
C THR A 9 -0.88 10.09 -1.33
N ASP A 10 -0.84 10.06 -2.67
CA ASP A 10 -1.64 9.15 -3.46
C ASP A 10 -0.93 7.84 -3.76
N SER A 11 -1.67 6.76 -3.54
CA SER A 11 -1.23 5.39 -3.79
C SER A 11 -2.41 4.51 -4.19
N ARG A 12 -2.18 3.58 -5.10
CA ARG A 12 -3.16 2.58 -5.54
C ARG A 12 -2.96 1.28 -4.76
N VAL A 13 -4.04 0.62 -4.38
CA VAL A 13 -3.99 -0.72 -3.79
C VAL A 13 -3.84 -1.74 -4.91
N LEU A 14 -2.80 -2.57 -4.82
CA LEU A 14 -2.53 -3.64 -5.80
C LEU A 14 -3.10 -4.97 -5.36
N GLU A 15 -2.93 -5.33 -4.08
CA GLU A 15 -3.32 -6.63 -3.56
C GLU A 15 -3.73 -6.50 -2.09
N SER A 16 -4.77 -7.23 -1.69
CA SER A 16 -5.20 -7.35 -0.30
C SER A 16 -5.03 -8.79 0.16
N ARG A 17 -4.30 -9.00 1.26
CA ARG A 17 -4.15 -10.30 1.90
C ARG A 17 -4.76 -10.26 3.30
N ALA A 18 -5.59 -11.23 3.62
CA ALA A 18 -6.02 -11.45 5.00
C ALA A 18 -4.89 -12.14 5.77
N ALA A 19 -4.66 -11.75 7.02
CA ALA A 19 -3.85 -12.54 7.93
C ALA A 19 -4.66 -13.78 8.33
N ASP A 20 -3.96 -14.90 8.53
CA ASP A 20 -4.52 -16.25 8.76
C ASP A 20 -5.53 -16.31 9.92
N SER A 21 -5.43 -15.39 10.88
CA SER A 21 -6.34 -15.28 12.02
C SER A 21 -7.58 -14.40 11.78
N GLY A 22 -7.78 -13.88 10.56
CA GLY A 22 -8.89 -12.98 10.19
C GLY A 22 -8.85 -11.60 10.85
N ARG A 23 -7.90 -11.36 11.77
CA ARG A 23 -7.83 -10.13 12.60
C ARG A 23 -7.21 -8.94 11.90
N SER A 24 -6.56 -9.13 10.75
CA SER A 24 -5.92 -8.02 10.04
C SER A 24 -5.90 -8.25 8.53
N VAL A 25 -5.98 -7.16 7.77
CA VAL A 25 -5.84 -7.17 6.31
C VAL A 25 -4.64 -6.31 5.97
N ARG A 26 -3.65 -6.91 5.32
CA ARG A 26 -2.49 -6.20 4.78
C ARG A 26 -2.78 -5.85 3.32
N ARG A 27 -2.59 -4.60 2.95
CA ARG A 27 -2.78 -4.11 1.58
C ARG A 27 -1.45 -3.69 1.01
N ARG A 28 -1.05 -4.29 -0.11
CA ARG A 28 0.10 -3.85 -0.89
C ARG A 28 -0.31 -2.64 -1.72
N ARG A 29 0.47 -1.58 -1.68
CA ARG A 29 0.18 -0.30 -2.34
C ARG A 29 1.33 0.09 -3.25
N GLU A 30 1.03 0.85 -4.28
CA GLU A 30 2.00 1.46 -5.20
C GLU A 30 1.76 2.96 -5.28
N CYS A 31 2.82 3.75 -5.23
CA CYS A 31 2.72 5.20 -5.34
C CYS A 31 2.41 5.63 -6.77
N LEU A 32 1.44 6.53 -6.96
CA LEU A 32 1.07 7.01 -8.30
C LEU A 32 2.06 8.03 -8.90
N ASN A 33 2.97 8.58 -8.10
CA ASN A 33 3.95 9.58 -8.56
C ASN A 33 5.34 8.99 -8.87
N CYS A 34 5.76 7.95 -8.15
CA CYS A 34 7.11 7.38 -8.27
C CYS A 34 7.15 5.85 -8.39
N GLU A 35 5.98 5.20 -8.48
CA GLU A 35 5.85 3.75 -8.69
C GLU A 35 6.49 2.89 -7.57
N PHE A 36 6.78 3.50 -6.41
CA PHE A 36 7.32 2.79 -5.24
C PHE A 36 6.29 1.84 -4.62
N ARG A 37 6.69 0.61 -4.29
CA ARG A 37 5.80 -0.53 -3.95
C ARG A 37 6.13 -1.22 -2.62
#